data_AF-A0A415VCK1-F1
#
_entry.id   AF-A0A415VCK1-F1
#
_cell.length_a   1.000
_cell.length_b   1.000
_cell.length_c   1.000
_cell.angle_alpha   90.00
_cell.angle_beta   90.00
_cell.angle_gamma   90.00
#
_symmetry.space_group_name_H-M   'P 1'
#
loop_
_entity.id
_entity.type
_entity.pdbx_description
1 polymer ?
#
loop_
_entity_poly.entity_id
_entity_poly.type
_entity_poly.pdbx_seq_one_letter_code
_entity_poly.pdbx_strand_id
1 'polypeptide(L)'
;MPIYLLSPSTILVVEVIIKLKNMIDDKKIETAKEEIYEDKFLGCGEMVEAFEDEDNMEMFDKEDIKEAIGLGAKWMQEEFLKDLWHPSSEEPKRHSYIMFKTTNNNGFGTEYIDCSWKAIARCLQITQWLYIDDLLPKEGGNQ
;
A
#
# COMPACT_ATOMS: atom_id res chain seq x y z
N MET A 1 17.32 -20.71 -25.84
CA MET A 1 17.25 -19.67 -24.78
C MET A 1 16.68 -20.32 -23.54
N PRO A 2 17.38 -20.34 -22.39
CA PRO A 2 16.76 -20.79 -21.15
C PRO A 2 15.71 -19.78 -20.72
N ILE A 3 14.49 -20.25 -20.49
CA ILE A 3 13.42 -19.49 -19.83
C ILE A 3 13.73 -19.59 -18.34
N TYR A 4 14.28 -18.54 -17.75
CA TYR A 4 14.48 -18.48 -16.31
C TYR A 4 13.10 -18.32 -15.65
N LEU A 5 12.54 -19.41 -15.14
CA LEU A 5 11.39 -19.34 -14.23
C LEU A 5 11.86 -18.61 -12.96
N LEU A 6 11.25 -17.46 -12.70
CA LEU A 6 11.48 -16.72 -11.46
C LEU A 6 11.11 -17.63 -10.28
N SER A 7 11.96 -17.64 -9.25
CA SER A 7 11.65 -18.40 -8.04
C SER A 7 10.36 -17.87 -7.40
N PRO A 8 9.57 -18.69 -6.69
CA PRO A 8 8.37 -18.23 -5.99
C PRO A 8 8.62 -17.02 -5.09
N SER A 9 9.78 -16.97 -4.41
CA SER A 9 10.20 -15.82 -3.60
C SER A 9 10.39 -14.55 -4.45
N THR A 10 10.95 -14.68 -5.65
CA THR A 10 11.11 -13.54 -6.57
C THR A 10 9.79 -13.02 -7.11
N ILE A 11 8.81 -13.92 -7.33
CA ILE A 11 7.46 -13.53 -7.77
C ILE A 11 6.74 -12.68 -6.71
N LEU A 12 6.79 -13.12 -5.44
CA LEU A 12 6.17 -12.38 -4.32
C LEU A 12 6.77 -10.97 -4.15
N VAL A 13 8.10 -10.86 -4.26
CA VAL A 13 8.79 -9.56 -4.15
C VAL A 13 8.37 -8.61 -5.27
N VAL A 14 8.29 -9.10 -6.50
CA VAL A 14 7.84 -8.30 -7.66
C VAL A 14 6.39 -7.84 -7.47
N GLU A 15 5.51 -8.72 -6.97
CA GLU A 15 4.12 -8.40 -6.71
C GLU A 15 3.95 -7.30 -5.65
N VAL A 16 4.64 -7.41 -4.52
CA VAL A 16 4.62 -6.41 -3.44
C VAL A 16 5.12 -5.06 -3.94
N ILE A 17 6.22 -5.02 -4.70
CA ILE A 17 6.76 -3.78 -5.26
C ILE A 17 5.77 -3.13 -6.24
N ILE A 18 5.12 -3.91 -7.10
CA ILE A 18 4.14 -3.39 -8.06
C ILE A 18 2.92 -2.84 -7.32
N LYS A 19 2.40 -3.58 -6.33
CA LYS A 19 1.25 -3.14 -5.52
C LYS A 19 1.56 -1.83 -4.80
N LEU A 20 2.71 -1.73 -4.12
CA LEU A 20 3.10 -0.50 -3.44
C LEU A 20 3.24 0.67 -4.43
N LYS A 21 3.88 0.46 -5.59
CA LYS A 21 3.99 1.49 -6.62
C LYS A 21 2.63 2.00 -7.09
N ASN A 22 1.64 1.13 -7.20
CA ASN A 22 0.28 1.53 -7.58
C ASN A 22 -0.40 2.32 -6.46
N MET A 23 -0.21 1.93 -5.20
CA MET A 23 -0.79 2.60 -4.03
C MET A 23 -0.22 4.02 -3.80
N ILE A 24 0.99 4.30 -4.27
CA ILE A 24 1.64 5.62 -4.12
C ILE A 24 1.57 6.49 -5.39
N ASP A 25 0.89 6.03 -6.45
CA ASP A 25 0.77 6.75 -7.71
C ASP A 25 -0.53 7.56 -7.74
N ASP A 26 -0.40 8.88 -7.57
CA ASP A 26 -1.52 9.82 -7.53
C ASP A 26 -2.43 9.71 -8.75
N LYS A 27 -1.86 9.46 -9.94
CA LYS A 27 -2.65 9.34 -11.17
C LYS A 27 -3.50 8.08 -11.16
N LYS A 28 -2.98 6.98 -10.61
CA LYS A 28 -3.72 5.72 -10.47
C LYS A 28 -4.82 5.84 -9.44
N ILE A 29 -4.59 6.55 -8.34
CA ILE A 29 -5.61 6.83 -7.34
C ILE A 29 -6.75 7.66 -7.93
N GLU A 30 -6.42 8.74 -8.63
CA GLU A 30 -7.44 9.59 -9.26
C GLU A 30 -8.25 8.80 -10.30
N THR A 31 -7.59 7.92 -11.07
CA THR A 31 -8.29 7.04 -12.03
C THR A 31 -9.21 6.05 -11.31
N ALA A 32 -8.73 5.40 -10.25
CA ALA A 32 -9.53 4.45 -9.47
C ALA A 32 -10.72 5.13 -8.77
N LYS A 33 -10.56 6.37 -8.29
CA LYS A 33 -11.65 7.17 -7.72
C LYS A 33 -12.77 7.40 -8.76
N GLU A 34 -12.41 7.79 -9.97
CA GLU A 34 -13.38 7.96 -11.06
C GLU A 34 -14.06 6.62 -11.42
N GLU A 35 -13.31 5.53 -11.53
CA GLU A 35 -13.86 4.19 -11.82
C GLU A 35 -14.84 3.72 -10.73
N ILE A 36 -14.51 3.92 -9.45
CA ILE A 36 -15.40 3.58 -8.32
C ILE A 36 -16.67 4.44 -8.39
N TYR A 37 -16.53 5.73 -8.68
CA TYR A 37 -17.66 6.63 -8.83
C TYR A 37 -18.59 6.20 -9.96
N GLU A 38 -18.03 5.87 -11.13
CA GLU A 38 -18.78 5.41 -12.29
C GLU A 38 -19.49 4.06 -12.05
N ASP A 39 -18.82 3.10 -11.42
CA ASP A 39 -19.36 1.77 -11.15
C ASP A 39 -20.44 1.76 -10.05
N LYS A 40 -20.24 2.54 -8.98
CA LYS A 40 -21.08 2.46 -7.76
C LYS A 40 -22.11 3.57 -7.63
N PHE A 41 -21.86 4.76 -8.18
CA PHE A 41 -22.62 5.97 -7.84
C PHE A 41 -23.20 6.73 -9.03
N LEU A 42 -22.68 6.54 -10.26
CA LEU A 42 -23.17 7.27 -11.44
C LEU A 42 -24.64 7.00 -11.75
N GLY A 43 -25.10 5.76 -11.52
CA GLY A 43 -26.50 5.36 -11.70
C GLY A 43 -27.43 5.72 -10.53
N CYS A 44 -26.88 6.23 -9.43
CA CYS A 44 -27.67 6.68 -8.29
C CYS A 44 -28.33 8.04 -8.56
N GLY A 45 -29.31 8.39 -7.74
CA GLY A 45 -29.80 9.77 -7.66
C GLY A 45 -28.69 10.74 -7.23
N GLU A 46 -28.98 12.04 -7.25
CA GLU A 46 -28.05 13.08 -6.75
C GLU A 46 -27.65 12.83 -5.30
N MET A 47 -28.57 12.30 -4.51
CA MET A 47 -28.35 11.88 -3.14
C MET A 47 -28.23 10.35 -3.06
N VAL A 48 -27.26 9.88 -2.29
CA VAL A 48 -27.02 8.46 -2.00
C VAL A 48 -27.43 8.17 -0.56
N GLU A 49 -28.20 7.10 -0.39
CA GLU A 49 -28.66 6.61 0.90
C GLU A 49 -27.51 5.84 1.58
N ALA A 50 -27.06 6.31 2.74
CA ALA A 50 -26.13 5.59 3.59
C ALA A 50 -26.86 5.18 4.88
N PHE A 51 -26.76 3.90 5.23
CA PHE A 51 -27.38 3.35 6.42
C PHE A 51 -26.31 3.18 7.50
N GLU A 52 -26.47 3.86 8.63
CA GLU A 52 -25.66 3.59 9.82
C GLU A 52 -26.16 2.30 10.51
N ASP A 53 -27.49 2.10 10.52
CA ASP A 53 -28.21 0.89 10.95
C ASP A 53 -29.60 0.79 10.26
N GLU A 54 -30.41 -0.22 10.60
CA GLU A 54 -31.75 -0.41 10.00
C GLU A 54 -32.73 0.76 10.29
N ASP A 55 -32.45 1.58 11.32
CA ASP A 55 -33.36 2.63 11.81
C ASP A 55 -32.85 4.06 11.48
N ASN A 56 -31.56 4.23 11.13
CA ASN A 56 -30.93 5.52 10.83
C ASN A 56 -30.41 5.58 9.39
N MET A 57 -31.10 6.40 8.59
CA MET A 57 -30.82 6.65 7.18
C MET A 57 -30.35 8.09 6.99
N GLU A 58 -29.12 8.26 6.51
CA GLU A 58 -28.56 9.55 6.14
C GLU A 58 -28.42 9.65 4.62
N MET A 59 -28.62 10.87 4.09
CA MET A 59 -28.50 11.15 2.66
C MET A 59 -27.25 11.97 2.43
N PHE A 60 -26.35 11.47 1.59
CA PHE A 60 -25.13 12.18 1.21
C PHE A 60 -25.20 12.59 -0.27
N ASP A 61 -24.64 13.75 -0.59
CA ASP A 61 -24.42 14.11 -1.99
C ASP A 61 -23.41 13.11 -2.59
N LYS A 62 -23.71 12.58 -3.78
CA LYS A 62 -22.80 11.65 -4.46
C LYS A 62 -21.43 12.28 -4.76
N GLU A 63 -21.38 13.59 -4.97
CA GLU A 63 -20.12 14.31 -5.18
C GLU A 63 -19.32 14.42 -3.87
N ASP A 64 -19.98 14.58 -2.72
CA ASP A 64 -19.32 14.54 -1.41
C ASP A 64 -18.71 13.16 -1.16
N ILE A 65 -19.41 12.08 -1.53
CA ILE A 65 -18.87 10.71 -1.46
C ILE A 65 -17.63 10.56 -2.35
N LYS A 66 -17.69 11.09 -3.58
CA LYS A 66 -16.56 11.08 -4.51
C LYS A 66 -15.35 11.80 -3.93
N GLU A 67 -15.56 12.97 -3.34
CA GLU A 67 -14.49 13.72 -2.67
C GLU A 67 -13.94 12.96 -1.46
N ALA A 68 -14.81 12.38 -0.62
CA ALA A 68 -14.42 11.58 0.54
C ALA A 68 -13.55 10.38 0.16
N ILE A 69 -13.84 9.68 -0.94
CA ILE A 69 -12.99 8.59 -1.47
C ILE A 69 -11.59 9.12 -1.80
N GLY A 70 -11.51 10.27 -2.48
CA GLY A 70 -10.24 10.90 -2.81
C GLY A 70 -9.44 11.34 -1.57
N LEU A 71 -10.12 11.92 -0.58
CA LEU A 71 -9.51 12.32 0.70
C LEU A 71 -9.02 11.11 1.49
N GLY A 72 -9.79 10.03 1.56
CA GLY A 72 -9.39 8.78 2.20
C GLY A 72 -8.15 8.17 1.55
N ALA A 73 -8.07 8.18 0.22
CA ALA A 73 -6.90 7.69 -0.51
C ALA A 73 -5.65 8.53 -0.25
N LYS A 74 -5.79 9.86 -0.23
CA LYS A 74 -4.68 10.78 0.12
C LYS A 74 -4.22 10.59 1.56
N TRP A 75 -5.16 10.49 2.51
CA TRP A 75 -4.84 10.19 3.91
C TRP A 75 -4.07 8.88 4.05
N MET A 76 -4.49 7.83 3.33
CA MET A 76 -3.78 6.56 3.32
C MET A 76 -2.33 6.70 2.81
N GLN A 77 -2.08 7.51 1.78
CA GLN A 77 -0.72 7.76 1.27
C GLN A 77 0.13 8.62 2.22
N GLU A 78 -0.43 9.73 2.70
CA GLU A 78 0.33 10.80 3.37
C GLU A 78 0.55 10.52 4.86
N GLU A 79 -0.39 9.84 5.50
CA GLU A 79 -0.36 9.53 6.93
C GLU A 79 -0.05 8.05 7.14
N PHE A 80 -0.93 7.14 6.69
CA PHE A 80 -0.78 5.72 6.98
C PHE A 80 0.48 5.09 6.38
N LEU A 81 0.67 5.14 5.06
CA LEU A 81 1.83 4.53 4.39
C LEU A 81 3.15 5.21 4.77
N LYS A 82 3.12 6.51 5.10
CA LYS A 82 4.30 7.26 5.50
C LYS A 82 4.79 6.85 6.89
N ASP A 83 3.86 6.63 7.80
CA ASP A 83 4.14 6.23 9.18
C ASP A 83 4.65 4.79 9.30
N LEU A 84 4.45 3.95 8.28
CA LEU A 84 5.03 2.60 8.22
C LEU A 84 6.55 2.59 8.00
N TRP A 85 7.16 3.68 7.52
CA TRP A 85 8.57 3.70 7.17
C TRP A 85 9.47 4.03 8.37
N HIS A 86 10.29 3.06 8.76
CA HIS A 86 11.36 3.22 9.73
C HIS A 86 12.65 3.73 9.06
N PRO A 87 13.44 4.61 9.72
CA PRO A 87 14.75 5.01 9.22
C PRO A 87 15.76 3.86 9.32
N SER A 88 16.80 3.86 8.49
CA SER A 88 17.84 2.82 8.55
C SER A 88 18.68 2.81 9.83
N SER A 89 18.59 3.87 10.64
CA SER A 89 19.16 3.91 11.98
C SER A 89 18.42 3.02 12.99
N GLU A 90 17.17 2.65 12.71
CA GLU A 90 16.39 1.70 13.49
C GLU A 90 16.61 0.28 12.97
N GLU A 91 16.91 -0.66 13.86
CA GLU A 91 17.14 -2.07 13.48
C GLU A 91 15.81 -2.85 13.50
N PRO A 92 15.44 -3.51 12.40
CA PRO A 92 14.28 -4.39 12.36
C PRO A 92 14.46 -5.59 13.28
N LYS A 93 13.33 -6.20 13.68
CA LYS A 93 13.35 -7.44 14.45
C LYS A 93 14.04 -8.56 13.66
N ARG A 94 14.92 -9.33 14.31
CA ARG A 94 15.50 -10.52 13.66
C ARG A 94 14.43 -11.51 13.23
N HIS A 95 14.71 -12.20 12.12
CA HIS A 95 13.85 -13.16 11.46
C HIS A 95 12.55 -12.56 10.89
N SER A 96 12.56 -11.28 10.52
CA SER A 96 11.46 -10.63 9.81
C SER A 96 11.77 -10.47 8.31
N TYR A 97 10.72 -10.37 7.50
CA TYR A 97 10.81 -9.89 6.13
C TYR A 97 10.53 -8.39 6.08
N ILE A 98 11.44 -7.64 5.46
CA ILE A 98 11.29 -6.20 5.27
C ILE A 98 11.22 -5.84 3.80
N MET A 99 10.59 -4.71 3.52
CA MET A 99 10.76 -3.95 2.29
C MET A 99 11.58 -2.70 2.59
N PHE A 100 12.45 -2.27 1.68
CA PHE A 100 13.35 -1.14 1.90
C PHE A 100 13.48 -0.23 0.68
N LYS A 101 13.81 1.05 0.93
CA LYS A 101 14.22 2.04 -0.07
C LYS A 101 15.74 2.16 -0.10
N THR A 102 16.32 2.36 -1.29
CA THR A 102 17.76 2.57 -1.46
C THR A 102 18.08 4.00 -1.89
N THR A 103 19.30 4.47 -1.57
CA THR A 103 19.80 5.77 -2.05
C THR A 103 19.99 5.81 -3.58
N ASN A 104 20.21 4.67 -4.23
CA ASN A 104 20.48 4.62 -5.67
C ASN A 104 19.18 4.39 -6.45
N ASN A 105 18.81 5.36 -7.28
CA ASN A 105 17.67 5.32 -8.20
C ASN A 105 16.28 5.22 -7.54
N ASN A 106 16.13 5.59 -6.27
CA ASN A 106 14.86 5.51 -5.53
C ASN A 106 14.25 4.08 -5.61
N GLY A 107 15.12 3.07 -5.63
CA GLY A 107 14.73 1.68 -5.82
C GLY A 107 14.10 1.11 -4.56
N PHE A 108 13.18 0.16 -4.76
CA PHE A 108 12.64 -0.68 -3.69
C PHE A 108 13.24 -2.08 -3.75
N GLY A 109 13.49 -2.67 -2.60
CA GLY A 109 13.93 -4.06 -2.46
C GLY A 109 13.29 -4.71 -1.24
N THR A 110 13.57 -6.00 -1.06
CA THR A 110 13.10 -6.79 0.09
C THR A 110 14.26 -7.60 0.64
N GLU A 111 14.31 -7.81 1.95
CA GLU A 111 15.34 -8.61 2.59
C GLU A 111 14.80 -9.39 3.78
N TYR A 112 15.37 -10.57 4.04
CA TYR A 112 15.13 -11.33 5.26
C TYR A 112 16.22 -11.03 6.28
N ILE A 113 15.82 -10.65 7.49
CA ILE A 113 16.78 -10.22 8.53
C ILE A 113 17.32 -11.43 9.29
N ASP A 114 18.38 -12.05 8.79
CA ASP A 114 19.05 -13.20 9.42
C ASP A 114 20.42 -12.87 10.04
N CYS A 115 21.00 -11.72 9.70
CA CYS A 115 22.35 -11.33 10.10
C CYS A 115 22.44 -9.86 10.54
N SER A 116 23.65 -9.30 10.57
CA SER A 116 23.90 -7.95 11.10
C SER A 116 23.19 -6.88 10.27
N TRP A 117 22.21 -6.21 10.86
CA TRP A 117 21.49 -5.10 10.22
C TRP A 117 22.44 -4.03 9.69
N LYS A 118 23.46 -3.65 10.48
CA LYS A 118 24.46 -2.65 10.07
C LYS A 118 25.19 -3.05 8.79
N ALA A 119 25.43 -4.34 8.57
CA ALA A 119 26.05 -4.82 7.34
C ALA A 119 25.06 -4.74 6.17
N ILE A 120 23.83 -5.23 6.36
CA ILE A 120 22.74 -5.19 5.37
C ILE A 120 22.47 -3.75 4.92
N ALA A 121 22.14 -2.86 5.86
CA ALA A 121 21.79 -1.47 5.62
C ALA A 121 22.89 -0.72 4.85
N ARG A 122 24.16 -0.99 5.17
CA ARG A 122 25.30 -0.39 4.45
C ARG A 122 25.48 -0.97 3.04
N CYS A 123 25.41 -2.30 2.89
CA CYS A 123 25.65 -2.96 1.61
C CYS A 123 24.54 -2.67 0.59
N LEU A 124 23.28 -2.66 1.04
CA LEU A 124 22.11 -2.39 0.22
C LEU A 124 21.77 -0.89 0.14
N GLN A 125 22.53 -0.05 0.86
CA GLN A 125 22.37 1.40 0.93
C GLN A 125 20.94 1.81 1.33
N ILE A 126 20.43 1.17 2.38
CA ILE A 126 19.06 1.35 2.86
C ILE A 126 18.90 2.72 3.51
N THR A 127 17.88 3.46 3.10
CA THR A 127 17.48 4.74 3.70
C THR A 127 16.31 4.56 4.67
N GLN A 128 15.31 3.79 4.26
CA GLN A 128 14.11 3.50 5.03
C GLN A 128 13.67 2.05 4.79
N TRP A 129 12.97 1.47 5.76
CA TRP A 129 12.41 0.12 5.67
C TRP A 129 11.05 0.03 6.37
N LEU A 130 10.27 -1.00 6.05
CA LEU A 130 9.01 -1.37 6.72
C LEU A 130 8.85 -2.89 6.75
N TYR A 131 7.96 -3.40 7.59
CA TYR A 131 7.64 -4.84 7.60
C TYR A 131 6.68 -5.20 6.46
N ILE A 132 6.96 -6.29 5.75
CA ILE A 132 6.05 -6.76 4.67
C ILE A 132 4.67 -7.15 5.24
N ASP A 133 4.65 -7.68 6.45
CA ASP A 133 3.42 -8.10 7.15
C ASP A 133 2.50 -6.92 7.50
N ASP A 134 3.01 -5.68 7.50
CA ASP A 134 2.19 -4.48 7.74
C ASP A 134 1.51 -3.98 6.45
N LEU A 135 2.02 -4.40 5.27
CA LEU A 135 1.44 -4.06 3.96
C LEU A 135 0.38 -5.06 3.49
N LEU A 136 0.56 -6.34 3.82
CA LEU A 136 -0.32 -7.40 3.35
C LEU A 136 -1.30 -7.80 4.45
N PRO A 137 -2.60 -7.92 4.13
CA PRO A 137 -3.54 -8.49 5.08
C PRO A 137 -3.05 -9.89 5.48
N LYS A 138 -2.99 -10.15 6.79
CA LYS A 138 -2.74 -11.51 7.30
C LYS A 138 -3.85 -12.39 6.74
N GLU A 139 -3.48 -13.44 5.99
CA GLU A 139 -4.45 -14.37 5.40
C GLU A 139 -5.47 -14.80 6.48
N GLY A 140 -6.76 -14.53 6.26
CA GLY A 140 -7.84 -14.85 7.20
C GLY A 140 -8.57 -13.67 7.85
N GLY A 141 -8.26 -12.42 7.50
CA GLY A 141 -9.15 -11.29 7.79
C GLY A 141 -10.40 -11.36 6.92
N ASN A 142 -11.49 -11.96 7.43
CA ASN A 142 -12.81 -11.89 6.80
C ASN A 142 -13.15 -10.41 6.54
N GLN A 143 -13.23 -10.03 5.26
CA GLN A 143 -13.99 -8.86 4.81
C GLN A 143 -15.46 -9.24 4.70
#